data_AF-A0A317YLQ0-F1
#
_entry.id   AF-A0A317YLQ0-F1
#
_cell.length_a   1.000
_cell.length_b   1.000
_cell.length_c   1.000
_cell.angle_alpha   90.00
_cell.angle_beta   90.00
_cell.angle_gamma   90.00
#
_symmetry.space_group_name_H-M   'P 1'
#
loop_
_entity.id
_entity.type
_entity.pdbx_description
1 polymer ?
#
loop_
_entity_poly.entity_id
_entity_poly.type
_entity_poly.pdbx_seq_one_letter_code
_entity_poly.pdbx_strand_id
1 'polypeptide(L)'
;LVRAGIAKLIIVERDYIEFSNLQRQTLFTEEDALKMMPKVVAAKKHLLALRSDVDIDDYIDHVDYYFLETHGQDVDVIIDATDN
;
A
#
# COMPACT_ATOMS: atom_id res chain seq x y z
N LEU A 1 8.48 4.96 5.94
CA LEU A 1 9.36 4.09 5.12
C LEU A 1 9.93 4.83 3.91
N VAL A 2 9.11 5.26 2.94
CA VAL A 2 9.60 6.00 1.76
C VAL A 2 10.38 7.26 2.14
N ARG A 3 9.87 8.09 3.06
CA ARG A 3 10.61 9.27 3.56
C ARG A 3 11.91 8.94 4.32
N ALA A 4 12.04 7.71 4.81
CA ALA A 4 13.18 7.27 5.62
C ALA A 4 14.30 6.63 4.78
N GLY A 5 14.17 6.57 3.44
CA GLY A 5 15.24 6.11 2.58
C GLY A 5 15.09 4.69 2.03
N ILE A 6 14.04 3.94 2.38
CA ILE A 6 13.82 2.58 1.82
C ILE A 6 13.66 2.65 0.30
N ALA A 7 14.44 1.86 -0.43
CA ALA A 7 14.47 1.89 -1.90
C ALA A 7 13.34 1.10 -2.56
N LYS A 8 12.93 -0.04 -1.98
CA LYS A 8 11.87 -0.90 -2.49
C LYS A 8 10.78 -1.12 -1.45
N LEU A 9 9.53 -1.02 -1.84
CA LEU A 9 8.37 -1.23 -0.98
C LEU A 9 7.34 -2.11 -1.69
N ILE A 10 6.89 -3.17 -1.01
CA ILE A 10 5.76 -3.98 -1.45
C ILE A 10 4.55 -3.61 -0.58
N ILE A 11 3.41 -3.30 -1.18
CA ILE A 11 2.16 -2.97 -0.47
C ILE A 11 1.06 -3.90 -0.98
N VAL A 12 0.33 -4.52 -0.05
CA VAL A 12 -0.71 -5.52 -0.35
C VAL A 12 -1.95 -5.15 0.43
N GLU A 13 -3.06 -4.93 -0.27
CA GLU A 13 -4.38 -4.64 0.31
C GLU A 13 -5.45 -4.80 -0.77
N ARG A 14 -6.54 -5.50 -0.46
CA ARG A 14 -7.63 -5.78 -1.41
C ARG A 14 -8.73 -4.73 -1.43
N ASP A 15 -8.78 -3.90 -0.38
CA ASP A 15 -9.88 -2.97 -0.17
C ASP A 15 -9.81 -1.74 -1.09
N TYR A 16 -10.98 -1.13 -1.26
CA TYR A 16 -11.17 0.17 -1.88
C TYR A 16 -11.27 1.26 -0.81
N ILE A 17 -10.98 2.50 -1.20
CA ILE A 17 -11.05 3.63 -0.28
C ILE A 17 -12.50 4.07 -0.09
N GLU A 18 -12.91 4.18 1.17
CA GLU A 18 -14.19 4.77 1.56
C GLU A 18 -13.99 6.08 2.33
N PHE A 19 -15.00 6.96 2.31
CA PHE A 19 -15.00 8.18 3.13
C PHE A 19 -14.80 7.89 4.63
N SER A 20 -15.35 6.77 5.09
CA SER A 20 -15.23 6.27 6.47
C SER A 20 -13.80 5.85 6.85
N ASN A 21 -12.85 5.87 5.91
CA ASN A 21 -11.44 5.57 6.15
C ASN A 21 -10.61 6.84 6.37
N LEU A 22 -11.04 7.98 5.83
CA LEU A 22 -10.24 9.20 5.72
C LEU A 22 -9.84 9.81 7.08
N GLN A 23 -10.64 9.60 8.13
CA GLN A 23 -10.33 10.12 9.47
C GLN A 23 -9.12 9.45 10.14
N ARG A 24 -8.68 8.28 9.65
CA ARG A 24 -7.54 7.53 10.22
C ARG A 24 -6.48 7.13 9.19
N GLN A 25 -6.83 7.08 7.92
CA GLN A 25 -5.91 6.76 6.82
C GLN A 25 -5.52 8.04 6.07
N THR A 26 -4.61 8.81 6.68
CA THR A 26 -4.23 10.16 6.24
C THR A 26 -3.50 10.24 4.90
N LEU A 27 -3.13 9.10 4.31
CA LEU A 27 -2.54 9.02 2.97
C LEU A 27 -3.58 9.28 1.86
N PHE A 28 -4.86 8.99 2.12
CA PHE A 28 -5.92 9.04 1.12
C PHE A 28 -6.71 10.34 1.17
N THR A 29 -7.33 10.69 0.05
CA THR A 29 -8.09 11.93 -0.14
C THR A 29 -9.57 11.66 -0.43
N GLU A 30 -10.41 12.69 -0.31
CA GLU A 30 -11.82 12.61 -0.73
C GLU A 30 -11.96 12.25 -2.21
N GLU A 31 -11.04 12.69 -3.07
CA GLU A 31 -11.06 12.34 -4.50
C GLU A 31 -10.84 10.84 -4.72
N ASP A 32 -9.93 10.22 -3.96
CA ASP A 32 -9.68 8.78 -4.04
C ASP A 32 -10.91 7.98 -3.58
N ALA A 33 -11.60 8.45 -2.53
CA ALA A 33 -12.85 7.88 -2.04
C ALA A 33 -14.00 8.03 -3.05
N LEU A 34 -14.17 9.22 -3.64
CA LEU A 34 -15.16 9.49 -4.69
C LEU A 34 -14.99 8.57 -5.89
N LYS A 35 -13.75 8.25 -6.24
CA LYS A 35 -13.40 7.35 -7.34
C LYS A 35 -13.43 5.88 -6.96
N MET A 36 -13.65 5.56 -5.68
CA MET A 36 -13.47 4.22 -5.12
C MET A 36 -12.16 3.60 -5.61
N MET A 37 -11.04 4.30 -5.42
CA MET A 37 -9.74 3.77 -5.84
C MET A 37 -9.33 2.59 -4.95
N PRO A 38 -8.72 1.53 -5.50
CA PRO A 38 -8.05 0.51 -4.69
C PRO A 38 -7.01 1.18 -3.78
N LYS A 39 -6.96 0.80 -2.51
CA LYS A 39 -6.08 1.42 -1.51
C LYS A 39 -4.61 1.39 -1.95
N VAL A 40 -4.13 0.25 -2.46
CA VAL A 40 -2.73 0.11 -2.91
C VAL A 40 -2.38 0.99 -4.12
N VAL A 41 -3.32 1.15 -5.06
CA VAL A 41 -3.10 1.98 -6.27
C VAL A 41 -3.00 3.46 -5.88
N ALA A 42 -3.90 3.93 -5.02
CA ALA A 42 -3.84 5.28 -4.49
C ALA A 42 -2.57 5.48 -3.63
N ALA A 43 -2.22 4.51 -2.79
CA ALA A 43 -1.02 4.58 -1.97
C ALA A 43 0.24 4.72 -2.84
N LYS A 44 0.41 3.88 -3.86
CA LYS A 44 1.52 3.97 -4.81
C LYS A 44 1.57 5.33 -5.50
N LYS A 45 0.45 5.83 -6.01
CA LYS A 45 0.35 7.16 -6.65
C LYS A 45 0.83 8.27 -5.71
N HIS A 46 0.31 8.31 -4.47
CA HIS A 46 0.66 9.34 -3.50
C HIS A 46 2.11 9.21 -3.03
N LEU A 47 2.61 8.00 -2.80
CA LEU A 47 3.99 7.76 -2.39
C LEU A 47 5.01 8.13 -3.48
N LEU A 48 4.73 7.84 -4.76
CA LEU A 48 5.58 8.24 -5.88
C LEU A 48 5.57 9.76 -6.09
N ALA A 49 4.45 10.44 -5.80
CA ALA A 49 4.41 11.90 -5.78
C ALA A 49 5.26 12.50 -4.66
N LEU A 50 5.44 11.78 -3.54
CA LEU A 50 6.30 12.21 -2.43
C LEU A 50 7.79 11.96 -2.70
N ARG A 51 8.13 10.83 -3.35
CA ARG A 51 9.50 10.47 -3.70
C ARG A 51 9.46 9.57 -4.94
N SER A 52 10.05 9.99 -6.04
CA SER A 52 9.89 9.32 -7.34
C SER A 52 10.94 8.24 -7.65
N ASP A 53 11.98 8.11 -6.82
CA ASP A 53 13.08 7.15 -6.97
C ASP A 53 12.85 5.83 -6.20
N VAL A 54 11.70 5.70 -5.52
CA VAL A 54 11.30 4.47 -4.84
C VAL A 54 10.67 3.50 -5.84
N ASP A 55 11.05 2.23 -5.73
CA ASP A 55 10.39 1.13 -6.43
C ASP A 55 9.23 0.62 -5.57
N ILE A 56 8.01 0.59 -6.14
CA ILE A 56 6.80 0.18 -5.43
C ILE A 56 6.05 -0.87 -6.23
N ASP A 57 5.95 -2.07 -5.66
CA ASP A 57 5.07 -3.13 -6.13
C ASP A 57 3.76 -3.09 -5.33
N ASP A 58 2.63 -2.89 -6.02
CA ASP A 58 1.31 -2.81 -5.44
C ASP A 58 0.45 -4.01 -5.86
N TYR A 59 -0.09 -4.73 -4.87
CA TYR A 59 -0.93 -5.90 -5.10
C TYR A 59 -2.32 -5.68 -4.50
N ILE A 60 -3.35 -5.76 -5.34
CA ILE A 60 -4.75 -5.79 -4.90
C ILE A 60 -5.08 -7.24 -4.54
N ASP A 61 -4.63 -7.69 -3.37
CA ASP A 61 -4.75 -9.07 -2.94
C ASP A 61 -4.72 -9.19 -1.41
N HIS A 62 -4.87 -10.43 -0.91
CA HIS A 62 -4.59 -10.80 0.47
C HIS A 62 -3.17 -11.31 0.66
N VAL A 63 -2.63 -11.04 1.85
CA VAL A 63 -1.43 -11.71 2.31
C VAL A 63 -1.83 -13.06 2.90
N ASP A 64 -1.77 -14.12 2.10
CA ASP A 64 -1.90 -15.50 2.54
C ASP A 64 -0.56 -16.27 2.42
N TYR A 65 -0.60 -17.56 2.71
CA TYR A 65 0.58 -18.43 2.61
C TYR A 65 1.18 -18.43 1.20
N TYR A 66 0.34 -18.52 0.16
CA TYR A 66 0.81 -18.58 -1.22
C TYR A 66 1.41 -17.26 -1.68
N PHE A 67 0.83 -16.13 -1.23
CA PHE A 67 1.37 -14.81 -1.48
C PHE A 67 2.78 -14.68 -0.90
N LEU A 68 2.97 -15.09 0.36
CA LEU A 68 4.27 -15.02 1.04
C LEU A 68 5.30 -16.01 0.47
N GLU A 69 4.89 -17.19 0.05
CA GLU A 69 5.78 -18.11 -0.68
C GLU A 69 6.28 -17.49 -2.00
N THR A 70 5.42 -16.75 -2.69
CA THR A 70 5.75 -16.19 -4.01
C THR A 70 6.52 -14.87 -3.91
N HIS A 71 6.13 -13.99 -2.98
CA HIS A 71 6.60 -12.60 -2.93
C HIS A 71 7.40 -12.26 -1.67
N GLY A 72 7.36 -13.11 -0.64
CA GLY A 72 7.96 -12.83 0.67
C GLY A 72 9.40 -13.34 0.86
N GLN A 73 9.91 -14.19 -0.04
CA GLN A 73 11.20 -14.88 0.15
C GLN A 73 12.41 -13.93 0.19
N ASP A 74 12.35 -12.83 -0.57
CA ASP A 74 13.45 -11.85 -0.71
C ASP A 74 13.15 -10.52 0.00
N VAL A 75 12.25 -10.53 1.00
CA VAL A 75 11.89 -9.33 1.77
C VAL A 75 12.73 -9.25 3.05
N ASP A 76 13.45 -8.14 3.25
CA ASP A 76 14.28 -7.93 4.44
C ASP A 76 13.46 -7.80 5.73
N VAL A 77 12.31 -7.13 5.65
CA VAL A 77 11.42 -6.83 6.79
C VAL A 77 9.96 -6.87 6.36
N ILE A 78 9.16 -7.65 7.07
CA ILE A 78 7.70 -7.67 6.94
C ILE A 78 7.09 -6.85 8.07
N ILE A 79 6.16 -5.95 7.73
CA ILE A 79 5.37 -5.17 8.68
C ILE A 79 3.91 -5.58 8.51
N ASP A 80 3.35 -6.23 9.52
CA ASP A 80 1.92 -6.53 9.57
C ASP A 80 1.15 -5.31 10.07
N ALA A 81 0.31 -4.77 9.19
CA ALA A 81 -0.61 -3.67 9.47
C ALA A 81 -2.06 -4.04 9.13
N THR A 82 -2.38 -5.33 9.08
CA THR A 82 -3.73 -5.83 8.86
C THR A 82 -4.61 -5.57 10.08
N ASP A 83 -5.89 -5.25 9.88
CA ASP A 83 -6.89 -5.28 10.94
C ASP A 83 -7.73 -6.57 10.84
N ASN A 84 -7.18 -7.66 11.38
CA ASN A 84 -7.94 -8.92 11.47
C ASN A 84 -9.12 -8.82 12.45
#